data_AF-C1BCJ8-F1
#
_entry.id   AF-C1BCJ8-F1
#
_cell.length_a   1.000
_cell.length_b   1.000
_cell.length_c   1.000
_cell.angle_alpha   90.00
_cell.angle_beta   90.00
_cell.angle_gamma   90.00
#
_symmetry.space_group_name_H-M   'P 1'
#
loop_
_entity.id
_entity.type
_entity.pdbx_description
1 polymer ?
#
loop_
_entity_poly.entity_id
_entity_poly.type
_entity_poly.pdbx_seq_one_letter_code
_entity_poly.pdbx_strand_id
1 'polypeptide(L)'
;MDSPGARAPTPVDLENLANAAYEFREALIPLHGITPDRCDAAATELRNRALVAEERFFAAVAGLPRRERTLAGHWENAAVMRYRHGLEVFARAEDLGAEMLAQLATHRRPSLPALTELCDVCTHARTLDQHQRTEML
;
A
#
# COMPACT_ATOMS: atom_id res chain seq x y z
N MET A 1 6.70 25.72 -38.83
CA MET A 1 6.65 25.90 -37.36
C MET A 1 5.68 24.84 -36.86
N ASP A 2 6.16 23.61 -36.77
CA ASP A 2 5.35 22.48 -36.32
C ASP A 2 5.30 22.47 -34.79
N SER A 3 4.06 22.50 -34.26
CA SER A 3 3.78 22.35 -32.84
C SER A 3 4.37 21.03 -32.32
N PRO A 4 5.00 21.01 -31.13
CA PRO A 4 5.45 19.76 -30.55
C PRO A 4 4.21 18.93 -30.19
N GLY A 5 4.05 17.80 -30.89
CA GLY A 5 3.00 16.84 -30.62
C GLY A 5 2.98 16.50 -29.13
N ALA A 6 1.81 16.62 -28.52
CA ALA A 6 1.57 16.17 -27.15
C ALA A 6 2.10 14.74 -27.03
N ARG A 7 3.15 14.57 -26.22
CA ARG A 7 3.73 13.27 -25.92
C ARG A 7 2.58 12.42 -25.37
N ALA A 8 2.21 11.36 -26.09
CA ALA A 8 1.22 10.41 -25.61
C ALA A 8 1.63 9.98 -24.19
N PRO A 9 0.69 9.88 -23.23
CA PRO A 9 1.03 9.41 -21.89
C PRO A 9 1.75 8.08 -22.03
N THR A 10 2.94 7.98 -21.44
CA THR A 10 3.68 6.72 -21.37
C THR A 10 2.73 5.64 -20.84
N PRO A 11 2.68 4.46 -21.47
CA PRO A 11 1.85 3.37 -20.99
C PRO A 11 2.12 3.17 -19.50
N VAL A 12 1.04 3.12 -18.71
CA VAL A 12 1.14 2.78 -17.30
C VAL A 12 1.74 1.38 -17.21
N ASP A 13 2.88 1.27 -16.56
CA ASP A 13 3.53 0.00 -16.28
C ASP A 13 2.90 -0.63 -15.01
N LEU A 14 1.87 -1.45 -15.22
CA LEU A 14 1.15 -2.14 -14.15
C LEU A 14 1.98 -3.28 -13.54
N GLU A 15 2.96 -3.81 -14.27
CA GLU A 15 3.90 -4.80 -13.76
C GLU A 15 4.88 -4.15 -12.78
N ASN A 16 5.41 -2.97 -13.13
CA ASN A 16 6.21 -2.15 -12.23
C ASN A 16 5.44 -1.76 -10.96
N LEU A 17 4.14 -1.44 -11.05
CA LEU A 17 3.30 -1.20 -9.87
C LEU A 17 3.24 -2.42 -8.93
N ALA A 18 2.95 -3.60 -9.47
CA ALA A 18 2.84 -4.81 -8.66
C ALA A 18 4.18 -5.22 -8.04
N ASN A 19 5.28 -5.06 -8.78
CA ASN A 19 6.62 -5.26 -8.26
C ASN A 19 6.96 -4.27 -7.14
N ALA A 20 6.64 -2.98 -7.31
CA ALA A 20 6.87 -1.98 -6.28
C ALA A 20 6.02 -2.23 -5.02
N ALA A 21 4.77 -2.68 -5.19
CA ALA A 21 3.92 -3.08 -4.07
C ALA A 21 4.49 -4.30 -3.33
N TYR A 22 4.97 -5.30 -4.07
CA TYR A 22 5.64 -6.47 -3.49
C TYR A 22 6.90 -6.08 -2.72
N GLU A 23 7.81 -5.31 -3.33
CA GLU A 23 9.03 -4.82 -2.67
C GLU A 23 8.72 -4.03 -1.40
N PHE A 24 7.69 -3.19 -1.44
CA PHE A 24 7.29 -2.41 -0.29
C PHE A 24 6.72 -3.27 0.83
N ARG A 25 5.87 -4.26 0.53
CA ARG A 25 5.40 -5.24 1.52
C ARG A 25 6.56 -5.99 2.17
N GLU A 26 7.48 -6.50 1.38
CA GLU A 26 8.66 -7.24 1.86
C GLU A 26 9.56 -6.37 2.74
N ALA A 27 9.69 -5.07 2.43
CA ALA A 27 10.44 -4.13 3.26
C ALA A 27 9.71 -3.79 4.58
N LEU A 28 8.37 -3.89 4.61
CA LEU A 28 7.57 -3.66 5.81
C LEU A 28 7.57 -4.85 6.78
N ILE A 29 7.53 -6.10 6.28
CA ILE A 29 7.44 -7.32 7.11
C ILE A 29 8.46 -7.34 8.27
N PRO A 30 9.76 -7.05 8.07
CA PRO A 30 10.75 -7.03 9.15
C PRO A 30 10.52 -5.96 10.22
N LEU A 31 9.69 -4.94 9.95
CA LEU A 31 9.33 -3.92 10.94
C LEU A 31 8.28 -4.44 11.93
N HIS A 32 7.63 -5.56 11.64
CA HIS A 32 6.65 -6.15 12.53
C HIS A 32 7.32 -6.54 13.87
N GLY A 33 6.79 -5.99 14.97
CA GLY A 33 7.35 -6.18 16.31
C GLY A 33 8.54 -5.28 16.66
N ILE A 34 8.99 -4.39 15.75
CA ILE A 34 9.94 -3.34 16.08
C ILE A 34 9.19 -2.18 16.72
N THR A 35 9.45 -1.91 18.01
CA THR A 35 8.86 -0.75 18.68
C THR A 35 9.39 0.56 18.07
N PRO A 36 8.57 1.64 18.02
CA PRO A 36 9.00 2.93 17.51
C PRO A 36 10.27 3.47 18.19
N ASP A 37 10.41 3.24 19.50
CA ASP A 37 11.52 3.73 20.31
C ASP A 37 12.83 2.97 20.10
N ARG A 38 12.81 1.86 19.37
CA ARG A 38 14.02 1.06 19.09
C ARG A 38 14.86 1.76 18.03
N CYS A 39 15.95 2.39 18.46
CA CYS A 39 16.82 3.23 17.61
C CYS A 39 18.19 2.60 17.31
N ASP A 40 18.32 1.26 17.32
CA ASP A 40 19.58 0.64 16.91
C ASP A 40 19.82 0.74 15.39
N ALA A 41 21.07 0.53 14.98
CA ALA A 41 21.48 0.65 13.57
C ALA A 41 20.72 -0.31 12.65
N ALA A 42 20.38 -1.52 13.13
CA ALA A 42 19.65 -2.50 12.34
C ALA A 42 18.19 -2.07 12.14
N ALA A 43 17.52 -1.61 13.19
CA ALA A 43 16.16 -1.07 13.11
C ALA A 43 16.10 0.19 12.22
N THR A 44 17.13 1.04 12.26
CA THR A 44 17.25 2.21 11.39
C THR A 44 17.38 1.82 9.92
N GLU A 45 18.25 0.85 9.63
CA GLU A 45 18.43 0.33 8.27
C GLU A 45 17.14 -0.27 7.69
N LEU A 46 16.40 -1.05 8.48
CA LEU A 46 15.11 -1.60 8.05
C LEU A 46 14.08 -0.51 7.73
N ARG A 47 14.00 0.55 8.56
CA ARG A 47 13.10 1.69 8.31
C ARG A 47 13.50 2.45 7.04
N ASN A 48 14.79 2.64 6.80
CA ASN A 48 15.29 3.27 5.57
C ASN A 48 14.93 2.46 4.32
N ARG A 49 15.07 1.12 4.38
CA ARG A 49 14.65 0.25 3.28
C ARG A 49 13.16 0.36 2.99
N ALA A 50 12.33 0.35 4.04
CA ALA A 50 10.90 0.52 3.89
C ALA A 50 10.54 1.88 3.27
N LEU A 51 11.21 2.97 3.68
CA LEU A 51 11.01 4.29 3.11
C LEU A 51 11.38 4.35 1.62
N VAL A 52 12.53 3.78 1.23
CA VAL A 52 12.93 3.75 -0.19
C VAL A 52 11.94 2.93 -1.03
N ALA A 53 11.43 1.82 -0.50
CA ALA A 53 10.43 1.02 -1.19
C ALA A 53 9.07 1.75 -1.28
N GLU A 54 8.69 2.49 -0.24
CA GLU A 54 7.50 3.35 -0.21
C GLU A 54 7.55 4.45 -1.28
N GLU A 55 8.70 5.13 -1.42
CA GLU A 55 8.92 6.15 -2.45
C GLU A 55 8.78 5.57 -3.87
N ARG A 56 9.35 4.39 -4.11
CA ARG A 56 9.22 3.68 -5.40
C ARG A 56 7.78 3.30 -5.69
N PHE A 57 7.06 2.81 -4.69
CA PHE A 57 5.65 2.48 -4.80
C PHE A 57 4.82 3.71 -5.18
N PHE A 58 4.98 4.84 -4.47
CA PHE A 58 4.25 6.06 -4.81
C PHE A 58 4.62 6.64 -6.18
N ALA A 59 5.88 6.50 -6.61
CA ALA A 59 6.30 6.85 -7.96
C ALA A 59 5.57 6.01 -9.02
N ALA A 60 5.41 4.70 -8.80
CA ALA A 60 4.65 3.81 -9.69
C ALA A 60 3.15 4.13 -9.70
N VAL A 61 2.61 4.62 -8.58
CA VAL A 61 1.19 4.99 -8.43
C VAL A 61 0.85 6.35 -9.06
N ALA A 62 1.80 7.27 -9.15
CA ALA A 62 1.55 8.67 -9.54
C ALA A 62 0.87 8.83 -10.92
N GLY A 63 1.17 7.94 -11.88
CA GLY A 63 0.61 7.94 -13.22
C GLY A 63 -0.76 7.25 -13.37
N LEU A 64 -1.29 6.65 -12.30
CA LEU A 64 -2.50 5.84 -12.36
C LEU A 64 -3.79 6.69 -12.38
N PRO A 65 -4.87 6.16 -12.99
CA PRO A 65 -6.17 6.77 -12.84
C PRO A 65 -6.61 6.78 -11.37
N ARG A 66 -7.52 7.68 -11.02
CA ARG A 66 -7.95 7.95 -9.63
C ARG A 66 -8.33 6.67 -8.87
N ARG A 67 -9.00 5.75 -9.56
CA ARG A 67 -9.56 4.53 -8.97
C ARG A 67 -8.46 3.57 -8.51
N GLU A 68 -7.47 3.35 -9.36
CA GLU A 68 -6.30 2.53 -9.07
C GLU A 68 -5.40 3.20 -8.02
N ARG A 69 -5.31 4.55 -8.01
CA ARG A 69 -4.65 5.28 -6.91
C ARG A 69 -5.36 5.10 -5.57
N THR A 70 -6.70 5.09 -5.56
CA THR A 70 -7.48 4.84 -4.35
C THR A 70 -7.24 3.42 -3.82
N LEU A 71 -7.24 2.41 -4.69
CA LEU A 71 -6.83 1.05 -4.32
C LEU A 71 -5.43 1.03 -3.69
N ALA A 72 -4.45 1.61 -4.38
CA ALA A 72 -3.07 1.65 -3.93
C ALA A 72 -2.93 2.29 -2.54
N GLY A 73 -3.63 3.41 -2.29
CA GLY A 73 -3.62 4.08 -0.99
C GLY A 73 -4.30 3.28 0.13
N HIS A 74 -5.40 2.57 -0.16
CA HIS A 74 -6.03 1.70 0.84
C HIS A 74 -5.14 0.52 1.22
N TRP A 75 -4.53 -0.12 0.22
CA TRP A 75 -3.60 -1.21 0.43
C TRP A 75 -2.35 -0.75 1.20
N GLU A 76 -1.73 0.37 0.82
CA GLU A 76 -0.56 0.93 1.50
C GLU A 76 -0.85 1.19 2.98
N ASN A 77 -1.94 1.90 3.28
CA ASN A 77 -2.33 2.16 4.66
C ASN A 77 -2.53 0.84 5.43
N ALA A 78 -3.17 -0.17 4.83
CA ALA A 78 -3.37 -1.46 5.48
C ALA A 78 -2.04 -2.19 5.76
N ALA A 79 -1.12 -2.21 4.80
CA ALA A 79 0.20 -2.81 4.94
C ALA A 79 1.04 -2.10 6.03
N VAL A 80 1.04 -0.76 6.02
CA VAL A 80 1.75 0.03 7.04
C VAL A 80 1.16 -0.21 8.43
N MET A 81 -0.17 -0.18 8.59
CA MET A 81 -0.81 -0.44 9.89
C MET A 81 -0.51 -1.86 10.39
N ARG A 82 -0.58 -2.86 9.51
CA ARG A 82 -0.27 -4.25 9.86
C ARG A 82 1.18 -4.44 10.31
N TYR A 83 2.12 -4.04 9.47
CA TYR A 83 3.52 -4.41 9.66
C TYR A 83 4.31 -3.36 10.46
N ARG A 84 4.17 -2.07 10.15
CA ARG A 84 4.90 -1.01 10.87
C ARG A 84 4.32 -0.77 12.26
N HIS A 85 3.01 -0.93 12.44
CA HIS A 85 2.33 -0.71 13.72
C HIS A 85 1.87 -2.00 14.42
N GLY A 86 2.07 -3.17 13.82
CA GLY A 86 1.71 -4.46 14.43
C GLY A 86 0.20 -4.70 14.55
N LEU A 87 -0.63 -3.99 13.78
CA LEU A 87 -2.09 -4.04 13.91
C LEU A 87 -2.68 -5.13 13.01
N GLU A 88 -2.72 -6.37 13.50
CA GLU A 88 -3.24 -7.53 12.74
C GLU A 88 -4.70 -7.39 12.28
N VAL A 89 -5.48 -6.49 12.89
CA VAL A 89 -6.84 -6.16 12.43
C VAL A 89 -6.87 -5.64 10.98
N PHE A 90 -5.75 -5.18 10.43
CA PHE A 90 -5.61 -4.75 9.04
C PHE A 90 -5.24 -5.87 8.06
N ALA A 91 -4.96 -7.10 8.51
CA ALA A 91 -4.50 -8.20 7.66
C ALA A 91 -5.44 -8.47 6.48
N ARG A 92 -6.76 -8.49 6.72
CA ARG A 92 -7.76 -8.73 5.66
C ARG A 92 -7.77 -7.63 4.60
N ALA A 93 -7.61 -6.36 5.01
CA ALA A 93 -7.55 -5.24 4.06
C ALA A 93 -6.28 -5.31 3.21
N GLU A 94 -5.16 -5.69 3.81
CA GLU A 94 -3.89 -5.86 3.11
C GLU A 94 -3.98 -7.00 2.09
N ASP A 95 -4.46 -8.18 2.47
CA ASP A 95 -4.59 -9.31 1.56
C ASP A 95 -5.52 -9.02 0.36
N LEU A 96 -6.67 -8.39 0.61
CA LEU A 96 -7.60 -8.01 -0.45
C LEU A 96 -6.99 -6.97 -1.39
N GLY A 97 -6.33 -5.94 -0.84
CA GLY A 97 -5.64 -4.94 -1.62
C GLY A 97 -4.50 -5.53 -2.48
N ALA A 98 -3.74 -6.47 -1.92
CA ALA A 98 -2.65 -7.16 -2.63
C ALA A 98 -3.17 -8.01 -3.79
N GLU A 99 -4.28 -8.73 -3.59
CA GLU A 99 -4.94 -9.48 -4.65
C GLU A 99 -5.37 -8.55 -5.81
N MET A 100 -5.99 -7.43 -5.48
CA MET A 100 -6.46 -6.46 -6.47
C MET A 100 -5.31 -5.77 -7.22
N LEU A 101 -4.19 -5.48 -6.54
CA LEU A 101 -2.97 -4.97 -7.19
C LEU A 101 -2.34 -6.00 -8.12
N ALA A 102 -2.32 -7.29 -7.74
CA ALA A 102 -1.86 -8.37 -8.61
C ALA A 102 -2.77 -8.54 -9.85
N GLN A 103 -4.08 -8.39 -9.68
CA GLN A 103 -5.02 -8.40 -10.81
C GLN A 103 -4.75 -7.26 -11.79
N LEU A 104 -4.39 -6.06 -11.31
CA LEU A 104 -4.01 -4.93 -12.17
C LEU A 104 -2.81 -5.27 -13.07
N ALA A 105 -1.79 -5.97 -12.54
CA ALA A 105 -0.63 -6.41 -13.33
C ALA A 105 -1.03 -7.29 -14.53
N THR A 106 -2.11 -8.05 -14.39
CA THR A 106 -2.68 -8.89 -15.46
C THR A 106 -3.68 -8.14 -16.37
N HIS A 107 -3.68 -6.81 -16.33
CA HIS A 107 -4.65 -5.92 -17.00
C HIS A 107 -6.11 -6.13 -16.60
N ARG A 108 -6.39 -6.84 -15.50
CA ARG A 108 -7.73 -7.00 -14.95
C ARG A 108 -8.00 -5.86 -13.98
N ARG A 109 -8.89 -4.95 -14.37
CA ARG A 109 -9.30 -3.87 -13.48
C ARG A 109 -10.20 -4.42 -12.37
N PRO A 110 -9.99 -4.01 -11.11
CA PRO A 110 -10.87 -4.39 -10.03
C PRO A 110 -12.31 -3.94 -10.31
N SER A 111 -13.29 -4.69 -9.82
CA SER A 111 -14.71 -4.32 -9.90
C SER A 111 -15.06 -3.22 -8.89
N LEU A 112 -16.14 -2.47 -9.13
CA LEU A 112 -16.55 -1.43 -8.17
C LEU A 112 -16.92 -2.05 -6.80
N PRO A 113 -17.66 -3.18 -6.76
CA PRO A 113 -17.90 -3.90 -5.51
C PRO A 113 -16.63 -4.28 -4.75
N ALA A 114 -15.58 -4.75 -5.44
CA ALA A 114 -14.33 -5.13 -4.78
C ALA A 114 -13.62 -3.92 -4.13
N LEU A 115 -13.70 -2.73 -4.73
CA LEU A 115 -13.15 -1.52 -4.11
C LEU A 115 -13.99 -1.05 -2.92
N THR A 116 -15.31 -1.19 -3.01
CA THR A 116 -16.20 -0.93 -1.88
C THR A 116 -15.88 -1.88 -0.73
N GLU A 117 -15.71 -3.18 -0.99
CA GLU A 117 -15.29 -4.16 0.02
C GLU A 117 -13.96 -3.76 0.68
N LEU A 118 -12.95 -3.37 -0.10
CA LEU A 118 -11.68 -2.92 0.46
C LEU A 118 -11.85 -1.68 1.36
N CYS A 119 -12.65 -0.71 0.92
CA CYS A 119 -12.95 0.49 1.71
C CYS A 119 -13.65 0.15 3.03
N ASP A 120 -14.62 -0.77 2.99
CA ASP A 120 -15.38 -1.22 4.16
C ASP A 120 -14.49 -1.97 5.14
N VAL A 121 -13.63 -2.87 4.66
CA VAL A 121 -12.68 -3.61 5.51
C VAL A 121 -11.65 -2.66 6.14
N CYS A 122 -11.11 -1.69 5.38
CA CYS A 122 -10.23 -0.66 5.96
C CYS A 122 -10.92 0.16 7.05
N THR A 123 -12.20 0.52 6.84
CA THR A 123 -12.99 1.28 7.80
C THR A 123 -13.25 0.46 9.06
N HIS A 124 -13.66 -0.80 8.89
CA HIS A 124 -13.89 -1.72 9.99
C HIS A 124 -12.63 -1.95 10.84
N ALA A 125 -11.48 -2.20 10.20
CA ALA A 125 -10.20 -2.38 10.88
C ALA A 125 -9.83 -1.15 11.73
N ARG A 126 -10.05 0.06 11.20
CA ARG A 126 -9.82 1.31 11.92
C ARG A 126 -10.76 1.47 13.12
N THR A 127 -12.03 1.12 12.97
CA THR A 127 -12.99 1.13 14.08
C THR A 127 -12.59 0.15 15.19
N LEU A 128 -12.19 -1.08 14.84
CA LEU A 128 -11.71 -2.06 15.81
C LEU A 128 -10.47 -1.57 16.58
N ASP A 129 -9.47 -1.06 15.87
CA ASP A 129 -8.25 -0.51 16.47
C ASP A 129 -8.55 0.66 17.44
N GLN A 130 -9.50 1.55 17.10
CA GLN A 130 -9.94 2.63 17.98
C GLN A 130 -10.64 2.11 19.25
N HIS A 131 -11.51 1.10 19.11
CA HIS A 131 -12.18 0.49 20.27
C HIS A 131 -11.17 -0.19 21.19
N GLN A 132 -10.24 -0.98 20.64
CA GLN A 132 -9.20 -1.65 21.43
C GLN A 132 -8.33 -0.66 22.21
N ARG A 133 -7.98 0.49 21.62
CA ARG A 133 -7.25 1.55 22.34
C ARG A 133 -8.05 2.18 23.46
N THR A 134 -9.36 2.32 23.28
CA THR A 134 -10.25 2.91 24.30
C THR A 134 -10.48 1.96 25.47
N GLU A 135 -10.54 0.64 25.22
CA GLU A 135 -10.64 -0.38 26.27
C GLU A 135 -9.35 -0.55 27.10
N MET A 136 -8.22 -0.06 26.58
CA MET A 136 -6.92 -0.11 27.25
C MET A 136 -6.57 1.16 28.05
N LEU A 137 -7.41 2.20 28.01
CA LEU A 137 -7.26 3.47 28.74
C LEU A 137 -8.19 3.51 29.96
#